data_AF-A0A445DLW7-F1
#
_entry.id   AF-A0A445DLW7-F1
#
_cell.length_a   1.000
_cell.length_b   1.000
_cell.length_c   1.000
_cell.angle_alpha   90.00
_cell.angle_beta   90.00
_cell.angle_gamma   90.00
#
_symmetry.space_group_name_H-M   'P 1'
#
loop_
_entity.id
_entity.type
_entity.pdbx_description
1 polymer ?
#
loop_
_entity_poly.entity_id
_entity_poly.type
_entity_poly.pdbx_seq_one_letter_code
_entity_poly.pdbx_strand_id
1 'polypeptide(L)'
;MPFRYNLLRKKFPATSFTGSPVLSDAGFDLLNKLLTYDPEKRITAEAALNHEWFHEVPLPKSKEFMPTFPAQHAQDRRMRRVLKSPDPLEEQRRKELQQGESGTGGIFG
;
A
#
# COMPACT_ATOMS: atom_id res chain seq x y z
N MET A 1 26.18 -26.29 5.63
CA MET A 1 25.87 -25.51 6.84
C MET A 1 24.98 -24.34 6.43
N PRO A 2 23.75 -24.17 6.95
CA PRO A 2 22.94 -23.01 6.60
C PRO A 2 23.60 -21.76 7.18
N PHE A 3 23.97 -20.83 6.31
CA PHE A 3 24.68 -19.62 6.69
C PHE A 3 23.75 -18.72 7.53
N ARG A 4 23.99 -18.65 8.84
CA ARG A 4 23.23 -17.82 9.80
C ARG A 4 23.65 -16.35 9.77
N TYR A 5 23.73 -15.73 8.59
CA TYR A 5 24.01 -14.29 8.51
C TYR A 5 22.75 -13.42 8.69
N ASN A 6 21.55 -14.01 8.67
CA ASN A 6 20.31 -13.29 8.83
C ASN A 6 19.48 -13.80 10.01
N LEU A 7 18.61 -12.93 10.52
CA LEU A 7 17.70 -13.22 11.64
C LEU A 7 16.28 -13.53 11.14
N LEU A 8 16.14 -14.04 9.91
CA LEU A 8 14.82 -14.18 9.29
C LEU A 8 13.89 -15.10 10.09
N ARG A 9 14.39 -16.20 10.68
CA ARG A 9 13.57 -17.07 11.53
C ARG A 9 13.10 -16.41 12.83
N LYS A 10 13.79 -15.37 13.29
CA LYS A 10 13.35 -14.56 14.45
C LYS A 10 12.20 -13.63 14.07
N LYS A 11 12.17 -13.15 12.82
CA LYS A 11 11.14 -12.22 12.32
C LYS A 11 9.93 -12.93 11.72
N PHE A 12 10.17 -14.07 11.06
CA PHE A 12 9.19 -14.93 10.43
C PHE A 12 9.23 -16.30 11.12
N PRO A 13 8.56 -16.44 12.28
CA PRO A 13 8.48 -17.72 12.97
C PRO A 13 7.73 -18.75 12.12
N ALA A 14 8.15 -20.01 12.22
CA ALA A 14 7.52 -21.13 11.51
C ALA A 14 6.08 -21.40 11.97
N THR A 15 5.70 -20.90 13.15
CA THR A 15 4.34 -20.97 13.68
C THR A 15 3.88 -19.56 14.01
N SER A 16 2.82 -19.11 13.33
CA SER A 16 2.11 -17.91 13.73
C SER A 16 1.08 -18.23 14.81
N PHE A 17 0.48 -17.20 15.41
CA PHE A 17 -0.57 -17.34 16.41
C PHE A 17 -1.79 -18.14 15.89
N THR A 18 -2.01 -18.19 14.57
CA THR A 18 -3.10 -18.96 13.93
C THR A 18 -2.69 -20.39 13.56
N GLY A 19 -1.52 -20.86 14.00
CA GLY A 19 -1.04 -22.23 13.75
C GLY A 19 -0.52 -22.48 12.33
N SER A 20 -0.63 -21.51 11.42
CA SER A 20 -0.04 -21.58 10.07
C SER A 20 1.34 -20.88 10.04
N PRO A 21 2.28 -21.32 9.20
CA PRO A 21 3.53 -20.59 9.02
C PRO A 21 3.27 -19.19 8.45
N VAL A 22 3.99 -18.17 8.96
CA VAL A 22 3.91 -16.79 8.43
C VAL A 22 4.40 -16.73 6.98
N LEU A 23 5.30 -17.65 6.63
CA LEU A 23 5.92 -17.76 5.32
C LEU A 23 6.19 -19.24 5.03
N SER A 24 5.93 -19.68 3.79
CA SER A 24 6.30 -21.02 3.32
C SER A 24 7.82 -21.24 3.40
N ASP A 25 8.24 -22.51 3.40
CA ASP A 25 9.67 -22.83 3.37
C ASP A 25 10.35 -22.31 2.10
N ALA A 26 9.67 -22.34 0.95
CA ALA A 26 10.18 -21.78 -0.31
C ALA A 26 10.30 -20.25 -0.24
N GLY A 27 9.34 -19.57 0.40
CA GLY A 27 9.41 -18.12 0.60
C GLY A 27 10.54 -17.73 1.54
N PHE A 28 10.74 -18.54 2.59
CA PHE A 28 11.85 -18.37 3.50
C PHE A 28 13.20 -18.54 2.78
N ASP A 29 13.35 -19.56 1.93
CA ASP A 29 14.56 -19.78 1.14
C ASP A 29 14.84 -18.62 0.17
N LEU A 30 13.82 -18.15 -0.56
CA LEU A 30 13.96 -17.00 -1.46
C LEU A 30 14.44 -15.75 -0.71
N LEU A 31 13.85 -15.45 0.46
CA LEU A 31 14.28 -14.32 1.28
C LEU A 31 15.72 -14.46 1.77
N ASN A 32 16.17 -15.66 2.16
CA ASN A 32 17.57 -15.87 2.53
C ASN A 32 18.50 -15.53 1.36
N LYS A 33 18.18 -16.04 0.17
CA LYS A 33 18.98 -15.82 -1.04
C LYS A 33 19.02 -14.35 -1.47
N LEU A 34 17.91 -13.64 -1.35
CA LEU A 34 17.82 -12.20 -1.64
C LEU A 34 18.61 -11.36 -0.63
N LEU A 35 18.53 -11.71 0.66
CA LEU A 35 19.18 -11.00 1.75
C LEU A 35 20.56 -11.59 2.10
N THR A 36 21.19 -12.29 1.15
CA THR A 36 22.57 -12.76 1.29
C THR A 36 23.51 -11.57 1.30
N TYR A 37 24.33 -11.47 2.37
CA TYR A 37 25.28 -10.38 2.54
C TYR A 37 26.30 -10.33 1.40
N ASP A 38 26.94 -11.46 1.12
CA ASP A 38 27.95 -11.62 0.07
C ASP A 38 27.30 -11.44 -1.32
N PRO A 39 27.69 -10.41 -2.10
CA PRO A 39 27.09 -10.14 -3.41
C PRO A 39 27.35 -11.26 -4.41
N GLU A 40 28.50 -11.94 -4.33
CA GLU A 40 28.86 -13.05 -5.23
C GLU A 40 27.98 -14.28 -5.01
N LYS A 41 27.43 -14.43 -3.80
CA LYS A 41 26.53 -15.53 -3.42
C LYS A 41 25.06 -15.12 -3.43
N ARG A 42 24.76 -13.85 -3.67
CA ARG A 42 23.39 -13.33 -3.72
C ARG A 42 22.72 -13.80 -5.01
N ILE A 43 21.45 -14.16 -4.92
CA ILE A 43 20.67 -14.58 -6.09
C ILE A 43 20.54 -13.43 -7.11
N THR A 44 20.64 -13.78 -8.39
CA THR A 44 20.40 -12.86 -9.49
C THR A 44 18.90 -12.65 -9.72
N ALA A 45 18.53 -11.57 -10.41
CA ALA A 45 17.12 -11.30 -10.71
C ALA A 45 16.47 -12.44 -11.53
N GLU A 46 17.20 -12.97 -12.52
CA GLU A 46 16.74 -14.09 -13.35
C GLU A 46 16.53 -15.37 -12.54
N ALA A 47 17.47 -15.72 -11.66
CA ALA A 47 17.34 -16.88 -10.79
C ALA A 47 16.22 -16.69 -9.76
N ALA A 48 15.99 -15.47 -9.28
CA ALA A 48 14.90 -15.17 -8.35
C ALA A 48 13.53 -15.33 -9.03
N LEU A 49 13.35 -14.87 -10.27
CA LEU A 49 12.10 -15.03 -11.01
C LEU A 49 11.73 -16.50 -11.24
N ASN A 50 12.74 -17.37 -11.41
CA ASN A 50 12.55 -18.80 -11.60
C ASN A 50 12.43 -19.61 -10.29
N HIS A 51 12.34 -18.95 -9.13
CA HIS A 51 12.28 -19.62 -7.83
C HIS A 51 10.94 -20.35 -7.62
N GLU A 52 10.96 -21.47 -6.88
CA GLU A 52 9.78 -22.29 -6.56
C GLU A 52 8.67 -21.50 -5.84
N TRP A 53 9.07 -20.45 -5.11
CA TRP A 53 8.14 -19.56 -4.40
C TRP A 53 7.13 -18.85 -5.33
N PHE A 54 7.47 -18.63 -6.60
CA PHE A 54 6.54 -18.04 -7.56
C PHE A 54 5.58 -19.07 -8.19
N HIS A 55 5.85 -20.35 -7.96
CA HIS A 55 5.09 -21.48 -8.49
C HIS A 55 4.24 -22.18 -7.42
N GLU A 56 4.43 -21.85 -6.14
CA GLU A 56 3.58 -22.32 -5.05
C GLU A 56 2.24 -21.56 -5.02
N VAL A 57 1.24 -22.15 -4.36
CA VAL A 57 -0.08 -21.53 -4.19
C VAL A 57 0.00 -20.49 -3.07
N PRO A 58 -0.59 -19.28 -3.22
CA PRO A 58 -1.40 -18.82 -4.35
C PRO A 58 -0.57 -18.29 -5.53
N LEU A 59 -0.98 -18.70 -6.74
CA LEU A 59 -0.35 -18.24 -7.98
C LEU A 59 -0.51 -16.73 -8.18
N PRO A 60 0.43 -16.09 -8.91
CA PRO A 60 0.35 -14.67 -9.23
C PRO A 60 -0.95 -14.35 -9.97
N LYS A 61 -1.59 -13.25 -9.56
CA LYS A 61 -2.82 -12.76 -10.17
C LYS A 61 -2.54 -12.24 -11.58
N SER A 62 -3.42 -12.54 -12.54
CA SER A 62 -3.30 -11.93 -13.88
C SER A 62 -3.45 -10.41 -13.78
N LYS A 63 -2.74 -9.69 -14.66
CA LYS A 63 -2.74 -8.22 -14.71
C LYS A 63 -4.16 -7.65 -14.86
N GLU A 64 -5.04 -8.38 -15.56
CA GLU A 64 -6.43 -8.00 -15.81
C GLU A 64 -7.28 -7.94 -14.54
N PHE A 65 -6.95 -8.76 -13.54
CA PHE A 65 -7.63 -8.75 -12.25
C PHE A 65 -6.92 -7.91 -11.19
N MET A 66 -5.79 -7.25 -11.52
CA MET A 66 -5.20 -6.27 -10.61
C MET A 66 -6.06 -4.99 -10.61
N PRO A 67 -6.30 -4.38 -9.44
CA PRO A 67 -6.96 -3.08 -9.39
C PRO A 67 -6.15 -2.03 -10.16
N THR A 68 -6.84 -1.18 -10.91
CA THR A 68 -6.19 -0.04 -11.58
C THR A 68 -6.07 1.10 -10.59
N PHE A 69 -4.85 1.45 -10.21
CA PHE A 69 -4.59 2.64 -9.40
C PHE A 69 -4.27 3.82 -10.32
N PRO A 70 -4.89 5.00 -10.11
CA PRO A 70 -4.54 6.18 -10.89
C PRO A 70 -3.07 6.53 -10.65
N ALA A 71 -2.33 6.81 -11.72
CA ALA A 71 -0.92 7.16 -11.64
C ALA A 71 -0.72 8.45 -10.82
N GLN A 72 -0.25 8.30 -9.57
CA GLN A 72 -0.03 9.43 -8.67
C GLN A 72 1.13 10.34 -9.11
N HIS A 73 2.00 9.87 -10.01
CA HIS A 73 3.16 10.60 -10.51
C HIS A 73 2.80 11.61 -11.62
N ALA A 74 1.67 11.40 -12.31
CA ALA A 74 1.20 12.29 -13.39
C ALA A 74 0.37 13.48 -12.86
N GLN A 75 -0.03 13.45 -11.59
CA GLN A 75 -0.78 14.55 -11.01
C GLN A 75 0.18 15.61 -10.50
N ASP A 76 0.13 16.78 -11.12
CA ASP A 76 0.84 17.96 -10.65
C ASP A 76 0.55 18.16 -9.14
N ARG A 77 1.63 18.15 -8.33
CA ARG A 77 1.55 18.34 -6.87
C ARG A 77 0.82 19.64 -6.51
N ARG A 78 0.78 20.61 -7.42
CA ARG A 78 0.03 21.85 -7.30
C ARG A 78 -1.48 21.61 -7.39
N MET A 79 -1.94 20.88 -8.41
CA MET A 79 -3.37 20.58 -8.59
C MET A 79 -3.95 19.77 -7.42
N ARG A 80 -3.18 18.83 -6.85
CA ARG A 80 -3.61 18.03 -5.69
C ARG A 80 -3.84 18.87 -4.42
N ARG A 81 -3.15 20.00 -4.27
CA ARG A 81 -3.37 20.95 -3.16
C ARG A 81 -4.63 21.77 -3.38
N VAL A 82 -4.86 22.24 -4.61
CA VAL A 82 -6.02 23.05 -4.97
C VAL A 82 -7.34 22.27 -4.86
N LEU A 83 -7.38 21.02 -5.30
CA LEU A 83 -8.58 20.18 -5.26
C LEU A 83 -8.99 19.71 -3.85
N LYS A 84 -8.08 19.77 -2.87
CA LYS A 84 -8.35 19.31 -1.49
C LYS A 84 -8.88 20.40 -0.57
N SER A 85 -8.73 21.67 -0.93
CA SER A 85 -9.31 22.79 -0.19
C SER A 85 -10.61 23.21 -0.89
N PRO A 86 -11.79 23.10 -0.24
CA PRO A 86 -12.95 23.87 -0.67
C PRO A 86 -12.55 25.34 -0.77
N ASP A 87 -13.02 26.05 -1.79
CA ASP A 87 -12.82 27.50 -1.88
C ASP A 87 -13.46 28.15 -0.64
N PRO A 88 -12.70 28.83 0.24
CA PRO A 88 -13.22 29.44 1.46
C PRO A 88 -14.38 30.42 1.19
N LEU A 89 -14.39 31.02 0.00
CA LEU A 89 -15.41 32.00 -0.39
C LEU A 89 -16.76 31.35 -0.72
N GLU A 90 -16.74 30.11 -1.24
CA GLU A 90 -17.94 29.32 -1.51
C GLU A 90 -18.65 28.94 -0.21
N GLU A 91 -17.87 28.64 0.83
CA GLU A 91 -18.35 28.29 2.16
C GLU A 91 -18.94 29.49 2.91
N GLN A 92 -18.33 30.68 2.74
CA GLN A 92 -18.91 31.94 3.24
C GLN A 92 -20.22 32.29 2.55
N ARG A 93 -20.27 32.21 1.22
CA ARG A 93 -21.48 32.54 0.44
C ARG A 93 -22.67 31.64 0.81
N ARG A 94 -22.40 30.35 1.06
CA ARG A 94 -23.41 29.40 1.57
C ARG A 94 -23.91 29.76 2.97
N LYS A 95 -23.04 30.22 3.87
CA LYS A 95 -23.42 30.68 5.22
C LYS A 95 -24.23 31.97 5.20
N GLU A 96 -23.89 32.91 4.33
CA GLU A 96 -24.63 34.18 4.16
C GLU A 96 -26.04 33.95 3.60
N LEU A 97 -26.17 33.09 2.59
CA LEU A 97 -27.48 32.69 2.04
C LEU A 97 -28.37 32.03 3.10
N GLN A 98 -27.80 31.19 3.96
CA GLN A 98 -28.53 30.51 5.03
C GLN A 98 -28.88 31.42 6.21
N GLN A 99 -28.12 32.50 6.45
CA GLN A 99 -28.44 33.53 7.45
C GLN A 99 -29.47 34.56 6.93
N GLY A 100 -29.57 34.77 5.62
CA GLY A 100 -30.53 35.68 4.99
C GLY A 100 -31.98 35.18 5.00
N GLU A 101 -32.21 33.86 5.12
CA GLU A 101 -33.57 33.29 5.19
C GLU A 101 -34.21 33.36 6.59
N SER A 102 -33.45 33.65 7.66
CA SER A 102 -33.98 33.68 9.04
C SER A 102 -34.36 35.07 9.54
N GLY A 103 -34.68 36.02 8.66
CA GLY A 103 -34.71 37.44 9.03
C GLY A 103 -35.72 38.35 8.34
N THR A 104 -36.92 37.91 7.97
CA THR A 104 -38.04 38.86 7.74
C THR A 104 -39.40 38.21 8.02
N GLY A 105 -40.14 38.74 9.00
CA GLY A 105 -41.56 38.40 9.16
C GLY A 105 -42.15 38.71 10.53
N GLY A 106 -42.55 39.98 10.75
CA GLY A 106 -43.60 40.30 11.72
C GLY A 106 -43.33 41.50 12.63
N ILE A 107 -43.63 42.70 12.14
CA ILE A 107 -43.98 43.87 12.98
C ILE A 107 -45.48 44.14 12.73
N PHE A 108 -46.20 44.49 13.81
CA PHE A 108 -47.59 45.01 13.94
C PHE A 108 -48.71 44.01 14.33
N GLY A 109 -49.34 44.32 15.47
CA GLY A 109 -50.51 43.67 16.07
C GLY A 109 -50.56 43.87 17.58
#